data_AF-A0A8X7SGJ2-F1
#
_entry.id   AF-A0A8X7SGJ2-F1
#
_cell.length_a   1.000
_cell.length_b   1.000
_cell.length_c   1.000
_cell.angle_alpha   90.00
_cell.angle_beta   90.00
_cell.angle_gamma   90.00
#
_symmetry.space_group_name_H-M   'P 1'
#
loop_
_entity.id
_entity.type
_entity.pdbx_description
1 polymer ?
#
loop_
_entity_poly.entity_id
_entity_poly.type
_entity_poly.pdbx_seq_one_letter_code
_entity_poly.pdbx_strand_id
1 'polypeptide(L)' 'MGVDLRDMKPSSRPLTGFNGASEQMIGTIRLPVYAGDVVRTVKFSVIRAKAPYNAILGTQWLHSMKAVPSTYH' A
#
# COMPACT_ATOMS: atom_id res chain seq x y z
N MET A 1 -11.94 -5.05 0.53
CA MET A 1 -11.64 -3.62 0.82
C MET A 1 -12.66 -2.80 0.05
N GLY A 2 -13.54 -2.06 0.71
CA GLY A 2 -14.64 -1.31 0.06
C GLY A 2 -14.14 -0.04 -0.64
N VAL A 3 -13.25 -0.19 -1.61
CA VAL A 3 -12.62 0.91 -2.35
C VAL A 3 -13.17 0.92 -3.76
N ASP A 4 -13.83 2.02 -4.16
CA ASP A 4 -14.30 2.20 -5.52
C ASP A 4 -13.15 2.69 -6.42
N LEU A 5 -13.11 2.18 -7.66
CA LEU A 5 -12.14 2.61 -8.66
C LEU A 5 -12.32 4.08 -9.05
N ARG A 6 -13.52 4.65 -8.86
CA ARG A 6 -13.87 6.04 -9.14
C ARG A 6 -13.11 7.03 -8.25
N ASP A 7 -12.72 6.62 -7.05
CA ASP A 7 -11.96 7.47 -6.11
C ASP A 7 -10.45 7.43 -6.38
N MET A 8 -10.02 6.67 -7.39
CA MET A 8 -8.62 6.51 -7.74
C MET A 8 -8.20 7.48 -8.83
N LYS A 9 -6.96 7.98 -8.73
CA LYS A 9 -6.31 8.63 -9.86
C LYS A 9 -5.71 7.55 -10.77
N PRO A 10 -6.17 7.41 -12.03
CA PRO A 10 -5.65 6.40 -12.95
C PRO A 10 -4.15 6.56 -13.17
N SER A 11 -3.43 5.45 -13.27
CA SER A 11 -2.00 5.47 -13.58
C SER A 11 -1.56 4.15 -14.16
N SER A 12 -0.92 4.17 -15.32
CA SER A 12 -0.55 2.98 -16.10
C SER A 12 0.90 2.54 -15.88
N ARG A 13 1.45 2.75 -14.69
CA ARG A 13 2.86 2.39 -14.41
C ARG A 13 2.96 0.91 -13.99
N PRO A 14 3.94 0.16 -14.49
CA PRO A 14 4.20 -1.19 -14.01
C PRO A 14 4.76 -1.16 -12.59
N LEU A 15 4.34 -2.13 -11.77
CA LEU A 15 4.90 -2.41 -10.45
C LEU A 15 5.58 -3.78 -10.50
N THR A 16 6.90 -3.78 -10.39
CA THR A 16 7.71 -5.01 -10.46
C THR A 16 8.00 -5.55 -9.08
N GLY A 17 7.63 -6.82 -8.85
CA GLY A 17 7.90 -7.57 -7.64
C GLY A 17 9.30 -8.18 -7.63
N PHE A 18 9.68 -8.75 -6.47
CA PHE A 18 11.00 -9.36 -6.27
C PHE A 18 11.29 -10.54 -7.21
N ASN A 19 10.26 -11.29 -7.61
CA ASN A 19 10.37 -12.40 -8.55
C ASN A 19 10.48 -11.95 -10.02
N GLY A 20 10.63 -10.65 -10.29
CA GLY A 20 10.66 -10.09 -11.64
C GLY A 20 9.29 -10.02 -12.31
N ALA A 21 8.23 -10.54 -11.70
CA ALA A 21 6.87 -10.38 -12.21
C ALA A 21 6.46 -8.90 -12.10
N SER A 22 5.82 -8.39 -13.15
CA SER A 22 5.36 -7.01 -13.20
C SER A 22 3.86 -6.98 -13.41
N GLU A 23 3.17 -6.23 -12.55
CA GLU A 23 1.72 -6.04 -12.62
C GLU A 23 1.42 -4.58 -12.97
N GLN A 24 0.45 -4.36 -13.85
CA GLN A 24 0.06 -3.02 -14.21
C GLN A 24 -0.76 -2.39 -13.08
N MET A 25 -0.33 -1.21 -12.65
CA MET A 25 -1.11 -0.42 -11.69
C MET A 25 -2.42 0.02 -12.33
N ILE A 26 -3.49 -0.04 -11.55
CA ILE A 26 -4.80 0.54 -11.90
C ILE A 26 -4.75 2.04 -11.66
N GLY A 27 -4.21 2.43 -10.51
CA GLY A 27 -4.10 3.83 -10.12
C GLY A 27 -3.53 4.02 -8.73
N THR A 28 -3.63 5.26 -8.26
CA THR A 28 -3.24 5.61 -6.89
C THR A 28 -4.42 6.18 -6.13
N ILE A 29 -4.52 5.82 -4.85
CA ILE A 29 -5.57 6.31 -3.96
C ILE A 29 -4.96 6.81 -2.65
N ARG A 30 -5.60 7.78 -2.01
CA ARG A 30 -5.22 8.26 -0.68
C ARG A 30 -6.22 7.70 0.34
N LEU A 31 -5.76 6.87 1.26
CA LEU A 31 -6.61 6.26 2.28
C LEU A 31 -6.09 6.60 3.68
N PRO A 32 -6.98 6.88 4.65
CA PRO A 32 -6.59 6.96 6.05
C PRO A 32 -6.25 5.56 6.58
N VAL A 33 -5.08 5.44 7.20
CA VAL A 33 -4.63 4.24 7.90
C VAL A 33 -4.65 4.54 9.39
N TYR A 34 -5.36 3.72 10.14
CA TYR A 34 -5.50 3.80 11.59
C TYR A 34 -4.60 2.74 12.21
N ALA A 35 -3.66 3.17 13.07
CA ALA A 35 -2.76 2.28 13.78
C ALA A 35 -2.60 2.79 15.21
N GLY A 36 -3.15 2.05 16.18
CA GLY A 36 -3.27 2.51 17.56
C GLY A 36 -4.11 3.80 17.64
N ASP A 37 -3.54 4.83 18.25
CA ASP A 37 -4.10 6.18 18.41
C ASP A 37 -3.73 7.14 17.26
N VAL A 38 -2.98 6.68 16.26
CA VAL A 38 -2.48 7.53 15.17
C VAL A 38 -3.22 7.23 13.86
N VAL A 39 -3.62 8.31 13.18
CA VAL A 39 -4.20 8.26 11.82
C VAL A 39 -3.26 8.94 10.84
N ARG A 40 -2.93 8.25 9.73
CA ARG A 40 -2.14 8.81 8.63
C ARG A 40 -2.79 8.55 7.29
N THR A 41 -2.92 9.59 6.48
CA THR A 41 -3.34 9.45 5.08
C THR A 41 -2.18 8.98 4.23
N VAL A 42 -2.28 7.77 3.69
CA VAL A 42 -1.23 7.11 2.90
C VAL A 42 -1.65 7.05 1.43
N LYS A 43 -0.71 7.33 0.53
CA LYS A 43 -0.91 7.13 -0.90
C LYS A 43 -0.57 5.68 -1.25
N PHE A 44 -1.58 4.91 -1.65
CA PHE A 44 -1.43 3.54 -2.11
C PHE A 44 -1.36 3.47 -3.63
N SER A 45 -0.56 2.53 -4.11
CA SER A 45 -0.59 2.03 -5.49
C SER A 45 -1.51 0.82 -5.53
N VAL A 46 -2.52 0.84 -6.40
CA VAL A 46 -3.52 -0.23 -6.49
C VAL A 46 -3.24 -1.09 -7.70
N ILE A 47 -3.07 -2.39 -7.49
CA ILE A 47 -2.91 -3.41 -8.53
C ILE A 47 -4.04 -4.43 -8.44
N ARG A 48 -4.34 -5.12 -9.55
CA ARG A 48 -5.28 -6.24 -9.56
C ARG A 48 -4.50 -7.56 -9.62
N ALA A 49 -4.05 -8.02 -8.46
CA ALA A 49 -3.32 -9.29 -8.36
C ALA A 49 -3.93 -10.18 -7.27
N LYS A 50 -3.82 -11.50 -7.44
CA LYS A 50 -4.07 -12.45 -6.35
C LYS A 50 -2.85 -12.45 -5.44
N ALA A 51 -2.94 -11.77 -4.30
CA ALA A 51 -1.87 -11.67 -3.32
C ALA A 51 -2.33 -12.24 -1.96
N PRO A 52 -1.41 -12.79 -1.14
CA PRO A 52 -1.75 -13.26 0.20
C PRO A 52 -2.08 -12.11 1.17
N TYR A 53 -1.81 -10.86 0.79
CA TYR A 53 -2.06 -9.66 1.58
C TYR A 53 -2.94 -8.68 0.82
N ASN A 54 -3.80 -7.97 1.56
CA ASN A 54 -4.69 -6.96 0.99
C ASN A 54 -4.00 -5.60 0.78
N ALA A 55 -3.03 -5.26 1.64
CA ALA A 55 -2.28 -4.01 1.59
C ALA A 55 -0.86 -4.23 2.13
N ILE A 56 0.10 -3.48 1.62
CA ILE A 56 1.49 -3.50 2.08
C ILE A 56 1.87 -2.08 2.48
N LEU A 57 2.33 -1.92 3.71
CA LEU A 57 2.89 -0.67 4.22
C LEU A 57 4.41 -0.82 4.26
N GLY A 58 5.09 -0.06 3.40
CA GLY A 58 6.54 -0.11 3.30
C GLY A 58 7.25 0.62 4.45
N THR A 59 8.57 0.51 4.44
CA THR A 59 9.48 1.14 5.41
C THR A 59 9.28 2.64 5.56
N GLN A 60 8.97 3.36 4.47
CA GLN A 60 8.69 4.80 4.53
C GLN A 60 7.51 5.14 5.45
N TRP A 61 6.46 4.31 5.45
CA TRP A 61 5.33 4.50 6.35
C TRP A 61 5.73 4.20 7.80
N LEU A 62 6.48 3.12 8.05
CA LEU A 62 7.00 2.79 9.38
C LEU A 62 7.87 3.90 9.96
N HIS A 63 8.78 4.47 9.15
CA HIS A 63 9.60 5.62 9.54
C HIS A 63 8.75 6.85 9.86
N SER A 64 7.72 7.14 9.05
CA SER A 64 6.78 8.24 9.32
C SER A 64 6.00 8.06 10.63
N MET A 65 5.83 6.82 11.08
CA MET A 65 5.18 6.47 12.34
C MET A 65 6.14 6.43 13.52
N LYS A 66 7.46 6.58 13.29
CA LYS A 66 8.52 6.29 14.27
C LYS A 66 8.35 4.90 14.90
N ALA A 67 7.83 3.96 14.12
CA ALA A 67 7.56 2.60 14.59
C ALA A 67 8.88 1.83 14.74
N VAL A 68 9.04 1.14 15.86
CA VAL A 68 10.15 0.21 16.09
C VAL A 68 9.64 -1.20 15.82
N PRO A 69 10.13 -1.89 14.78
CA PRO A 69 9.74 -3.28 14.54
C PRO A 69 10.23 -4.15 15.70
N SER A 70 9.33 -4.98 16.23
CA SER A 70 9.72 -6.03 17.18
C SER A 70 10.54 -7.07 16.43
N THR A 71 11.71 -7.41 16.97
CA THR A 71 12.49 -8.56 16.54
C THR A 71 12.03 -9.81 17.26
N TYR A 72 12.12 -10.97 16.61
CA TYR A 72 11.89 -12.26 17.25
C TYR A 72 12.86 -12.45 18.42
N HIS A 73 12.40 -13.11 19.50
CA HIS A 73 13.22 -13.49 20.66
C HIS A 73 13.73 -14.91 20.52
#